data_AF-A0A0R0MPC2-F1
#
_entry.id   AF-A0A0R0MPC2-F1
#
_cell.length_a   1.000
_cell.length_b   1.000
_cell.length_c   1.000
_cell.angle_alpha   90.00
_cell.angle_beta   90.00
_cell.angle_gamma   90.00
#
_symmetry.space_group_name_H-M   'P 1'
#
loop_
_entity.id
_entity.type
_entity.pdbx_description
1 polymer ?
#
loop_
_entity_poly.entity_id
_entity_poly.type
_entity_poly.pdbx_seq_one_letter_code
_entity_poly.pdbx_strand_id
1 'polypeptide(L)'
;MTTAGDTAARRRRLLLPVLLALLIHLLVLLLVNPRPAPVAPTTILRSLIYDAPPEPVTAAPAPRPRAAPTRRPRPVAAPEQPAAVSDAPGAAPAPAAAEPPPAVEPAAAPVPAAAASAAAAPPPVAVQAVIPGSLRLKYTLRGELSSLSYQASGELLWAHDGQNYEARMEVGAFLLGSRVQHSRGRITPAGLQPLRFADRVRQDRVAEFDHAQQQIRFSEGAPPVALPPDAQDQLSVFVQLGSLISTTPQHYPRGTAITLPAVGVYGPESWSVVVEGEETLGLPGGELRTLKLSRAPTRADEPRAEIWLAPALGWLPVRIRLSQENGDFIDQQWRGSETP
;
A
#
# COMPACT_ATOMS: atom_id res chain seq x y z
N MET A 1 -14.29 53.06 -29.37
CA MET A 1 -15.53 52.49 -28.80
C MET A 1 -16.45 52.19 -29.97
N THR A 2 -17.08 51.02 -30.16
CA THR A 2 -17.28 49.85 -29.28
C THR A 2 -17.22 48.53 -30.08
N THR A 3 -16.25 47.65 -29.79
CA THR A 3 -16.17 46.29 -30.37
C THR A 3 -15.84 45.19 -29.36
N ALA A 4 -15.73 45.53 -28.06
CA ALA A 4 -15.34 44.58 -27.01
C ALA A 4 -16.40 43.50 -26.68
N GLY A 5 -17.67 43.69 -27.05
CA GLY A 5 -18.78 42.80 -26.68
C GLY A 5 -18.72 41.39 -27.31
N ASP A 6 -18.35 41.29 -28.59
CA ASP A 6 -18.29 40.01 -29.33
C ASP A 6 -17.23 39.05 -28.75
N THR A 7 -16.25 39.59 -28.02
CA THR A 7 -15.25 38.84 -27.25
C THR A 7 -15.87 37.89 -26.22
N ALA A 8 -17.06 38.18 -25.68
CA ALA A 8 -17.68 37.39 -24.61
C ALA A 8 -18.32 36.10 -25.13
N ALA A 9 -19.11 36.17 -26.20
CA ALA A 9 -19.80 35.00 -26.76
C ALA A 9 -18.81 33.99 -27.36
N ARG A 10 -17.77 34.48 -28.05
CA ARG A 10 -16.73 33.63 -28.66
C ARG A 10 -15.92 32.83 -27.62
N ARG A 11 -15.68 33.38 -26.42
CA ARG A 11 -14.98 32.68 -25.33
C ARG A 11 -15.74 31.44 -24.81
N ARG A 12 -17.08 31.44 -24.87
CA ARG A 12 -17.90 30.28 -24.48
C ARG A 12 -17.78 29.08 -25.45
N ARG A 13 -17.16 29.23 -26.63
CA ARG A 13 -16.96 28.13 -27.59
C ARG A 13 -15.67 27.30 -27.40
N LEU A 14 -14.78 27.65 -26.47
CA LEU A 14 -13.44 27.02 -26.37
C LEU A 14 -13.06 26.42 -25.01
N LEU A 15 -13.78 26.73 -23.93
CA LEU A 15 -13.42 26.23 -22.58
C LEU A 15 -13.90 24.78 -22.30
N LEU A 16 -14.94 24.32 -23.00
CA LEU A 16 -15.54 23.00 -22.78
C LEU A 16 -14.59 21.81 -23.05
N PRO A 17 -13.87 21.72 -24.20
CA PRO A 17 -12.91 20.63 -24.42
C PRO A 17 -11.66 20.74 -23.52
N VAL A 18 -11.35 21.94 -23.01
CA VAL A 18 -10.24 22.14 -22.06
C VAL A 18 -10.57 21.55 -20.68
N LEU A 19 -11.83 21.62 -20.25
CA LEU A 19 -12.33 20.91 -19.07
C LEU A 19 -12.31 19.39 -19.26
N LEU A 20 -12.65 18.88 -20.45
CA LEU A 20 -12.60 17.43 -20.72
C LEU A 20 -11.18 16.85 -20.65
N ALA A 21 -10.20 17.54 -21.25
CA ALA A 21 -8.80 17.17 -21.13
C ALA A 21 -8.31 17.16 -19.66
N LEU A 22 -8.97 17.94 -18.77
CA LEU A 22 -8.68 18.00 -17.35
C LEU A 22 -9.18 16.76 -16.55
N LEU A 23 -10.12 15.95 -17.06
CA LEU A 23 -10.46 14.65 -16.43
C LEU A 23 -9.67 13.48 -17.02
N ILE A 24 -9.24 13.52 -18.28
CA ILE A 24 -8.18 12.59 -18.72
C ILE A 24 -6.94 12.76 -17.82
N HIS A 25 -6.64 14.00 -17.41
CA HIS A 25 -5.65 14.33 -16.40
C HIS A 25 -6.00 13.86 -14.96
N LEU A 26 -7.28 13.85 -14.55
CA LEU A 26 -7.70 13.35 -13.23
C LEU A 26 -7.71 11.81 -13.14
N LEU A 27 -8.15 11.11 -14.19
CA LEU A 27 -8.12 9.65 -14.26
C LEU A 27 -6.70 9.12 -14.07
N VAL A 28 -5.76 9.78 -14.74
CA VAL A 28 -4.33 9.49 -14.65
C VAL A 28 -3.83 9.64 -13.21
N LEU A 29 -4.38 10.56 -12.41
CA LEU A 29 -4.08 10.67 -10.97
C LEU A 29 -4.76 9.61 -10.10
N LEU A 30 -5.64 8.76 -10.66
CA LEU A 30 -6.55 7.89 -9.87
C LEU A 30 -6.46 6.39 -10.20
N LEU A 31 -5.65 5.96 -11.18
CA LEU A 31 -5.00 4.65 -11.05
C LEU A 31 -3.87 4.80 -10.01
N VAL A 32 -4.28 4.78 -8.74
CA VAL A 32 -3.43 4.83 -7.54
C VAL A 32 -2.87 6.26 -7.28
N ASN A 33 -2.90 6.71 -6.03
CA ASN A 33 -2.38 7.94 -5.38
C ASN A 33 -3.28 9.17 -5.15
N PRO A 34 -3.97 9.23 -3.99
CA PRO A 34 -4.18 10.48 -3.29
C PRO A 34 -2.93 10.93 -2.52
N ARG A 35 -2.68 12.24 -2.51
CA ARG A 35 -1.56 12.85 -1.76
C ARG A 35 -1.52 12.33 -0.31
N PRO A 36 -0.39 11.80 0.18
CA PRO A 36 -0.27 11.46 1.59
C PRO A 36 -0.39 12.72 2.46
N ALA A 37 -1.28 12.67 3.46
CA ALA A 37 -1.24 13.61 4.57
C ALA A 37 0.06 13.36 5.38
N PRO A 38 0.64 14.38 6.04
CA PRO A 38 1.83 14.20 6.87
C PRO A 38 1.53 13.26 8.04
N VAL A 39 2.00 12.01 7.94
CA VAL A 39 1.76 10.98 8.95
C VAL A 39 2.62 11.25 10.18
N ALA A 40 2.00 11.75 11.24
CA ALA A 40 2.60 11.73 12.57
C ALA A 40 2.79 10.27 13.03
N PRO A 41 3.90 9.93 13.72
CA PRO A 41 4.20 8.54 14.09
C PRO A 41 3.20 8.00 15.13
N THR A 42 2.16 7.33 14.63
CA THR A 42 1.14 6.70 15.47
C THR A 42 1.70 5.40 16.03
N THR A 43 2.05 5.41 17.32
CA THR A 43 2.46 4.20 18.04
C THR A 43 1.27 3.23 18.10
N ILE A 44 1.34 2.11 17.39
CA ILE A 44 0.31 1.08 17.40
C ILE A 44 0.40 0.31 18.74
N LEU A 45 -0.28 0.81 19.76
CA LEU A 45 -0.52 0.06 20.98
C LEU A 45 -1.51 -1.07 20.68
N ARG A 46 -0.99 -2.29 20.52
CA ARG A 46 -1.77 -3.52 20.30
C ARG A 46 -2.52 -3.90 21.58
N SER A 47 -3.71 -3.33 21.78
CA SER A 47 -4.58 -3.62 22.91
C SER A 47 -5.19 -5.02 22.82
N LEU A 48 -4.46 -6.03 23.28
CA LEU A 48 -5.06 -7.30 23.71
C LEU A 48 -5.71 -7.07 25.09
N ILE A 49 -6.99 -6.72 25.10
CA ILE A 49 -7.78 -6.61 26.33
C ILE A 49 -8.93 -7.63 26.27
N TYR A 50 -8.84 -8.57 27.20
CA TYR A 50 -9.78 -9.64 27.49
C TYR A 50 -11.06 -9.07 28.12
N ASP A 51 -12.22 -9.65 27.80
CA ASP A 51 -13.51 -9.19 28.30
C ASP A 51 -13.69 -9.53 29.79
N ALA A 52 -14.03 -8.53 30.61
CA ALA A 52 -14.05 -8.62 32.06
C ALA A 52 -15.21 -7.80 32.66
N PRO A 53 -16.06 -8.38 33.54
CA PRO A 53 -17.20 -7.66 34.11
C PRO A 53 -16.80 -6.43 34.97
N PRO A 54 -17.64 -5.37 35.01
CA PRO A 54 -17.33 -4.15 35.74
C PRO A 54 -17.62 -4.26 37.25
N GLU A 55 -16.64 -3.90 38.08
CA GLU A 55 -16.81 -3.62 39.51
C GLU A 55 -16.69 -2.11 39.82
N PRO A 56 -17.27 -1.61 40.95
CA PRO A 56 -17.66 -0.21 41.07
C PRO A 56 -16.57 0.77 41.54
N VAL A 57 -16.81 2.05 41.26
CA VAL A 57 -15.92 3.19 41.50
C VAL A 57 -15.76 3.53 42.99
N THR A 58 -14.55 3.95 43.41
CA THR A 58 -14.33 4.75 44.64
C THR A 58 -13.21 5.78 44.40
N ALA A 59 -13.22 6.89 45.15
CA ALA A 59 -12.60 8.17 44.76
C ALA A 59 -11.16 8.42 45.24
N ALA A 60 -10.50 9.41 44.62
CA ALA A 60 -9.14 9.85 44.93
C ALA A 60 -9.07 11.03 45.94
N PRO A 61 -8.07 11.09 46.84
CA PRO A 61 -7.79 12.26 47.69
C PRO A 61 -6.91 13.32 46.99
N ALA A 62 -6.94 14.57 47.47
CA ALA A 62 -6.24 15.72 46.85
C ALA A 62 -5.13 16.35 47.75
N PRO A 63 -4.07 16.94 47.16
CA PRO A 63 -2.96 17.56 47.90
C PRO A 63 -3.13 19.07 48.18
N ARG A 64 -2.57 19.55 49.31
CA ARG A 64 -2.41 20.96 49.74
C ARG A 64 -1.26 21.06 50.78
N PRO A 65 -0.71 22.25 51.13
CA PRO A 65 -0.31 23.36 50.26
C PRO A 65 1.06 24.03 50.61
N ARG A 66 1.70 24.59 49.57
CA ARG A 66 2.65 25.75 49.50
C ARG A 66 3.15 26.48 50.77
N ALA A 67 4.45 26.85 50.74
CA ALA A 67 5.02 28.03 51.42
C ALA A 67 5.88 28.92 50.45
N ALA A 68 6.27 30.14 50.87
CA ALA A 68 7.04 31.19 50.17
C ALA A 68 7.54 32.23 51.22
N PRO A 69 8.37 33.30 50.96
CA PRO A 69 8.86 33.93 49.71
C PRO A 69 10.43 33.93 49.60
N THR A 70 11.29 34.90 49.19
CA THR A 70 11.21 36.36 48.88
C THR A 70 12.39 36.92 48.03
N ARG A 71 12.09 37.92 47.16
CA ARG A 71 12.89 39.05 46.57
C ARG A 71 14.31 38.89 45.94
N ARG A 72 14.50 39.76 44.92
CA ARG A 72 15.65 40.14 44.04
C ARG A 72 16.82 40.87 44.79
N PRO A 73 18.02 41.12 44.19
CA PRO A 73 18.30 41.37 42.74
C PRO A 73 19.59 40.79 42.08
N ARG A 74 19.75 41.13 40.78
CA ARG A 74 20.90 41.02 39.84
C ARG A 74 22.19 41.75 40.32
N PRO A 75 23.34 41.65 39.59
CA PRO A 75 23.88 40.59 38.70
C PRO A 75 25.39 40.30 38.96
N VAL A 76 26.06 39.44 38.16
CA VAL A 76 27.40 39.67 37.52
C VAL A 76 27.82 38.43 36.68
N ALA A 77 28.90 38.57 35.92
CA ALA A 77 29.36 37.77 34.78
C ALA A 77 29.93 36.36 35.08
N ALA A 78 29.83 35.52 34.03
CA ALA A 78 30.87 34.72 33.36
C ALA A 78 31.80 33.75 34.15
N PRO A 79 32.35 32.70 33.47
CA PRO A 79 32.85 31.50 34.16
C PRO A 79 34.38 31.37 34.17
N GLU A 80 34.89 30.47 35.03
CA GLU A 80 36.20 29.85 34.82
C GLU A 80 36.27 28.41 35.40
N GLN A 81 37.34 27.69 35.05
CA GLN A 81 37.60 26.24 35.20
C GLN A 81 38.81 25.99 36.14
N PRO A 82 39.32 24.75 36.36
CA PRO A 82 38.72 23.41 36.50
C PRO A 82 39.30 22.68 37.76
N ALA A 83 39.63 21.36 37.66
CA ALA A 83 40.21 20.44 38.66
C ALA A 83 39.22 20.02 39.79
N ALA A 84 39.04 18.73 40.15
CA ALA A 84 39.99 17.66 40.53
C ALA A 84 40.64 17.92 41.92
N VAL A 85 40.87 16.93 42.80
CA VAL A 85 41.15 15.50 42.56
C VAL A 85 40.70 14.61 43.75
N SER A 86 40.60 13.30 43.50
CA SER A 86 41.00 12.19 44.40
C SER A 86 40.09 11.57 45.47
N ASP A 87 40.40 10.28 45.65
CA ASP A 87 40.29 9.37 46.81
C ASP A 87 38.96 8.80 47.35
N ALA A 88 39.10 7.51 47.68
CA ALA A 88 38.19 6.60 48.40
C ALA A 88 39.01 6.06 49.62
N PRO A 89 38.82 4.85 50.20
CA PRO A 89 37.72 3.87 50.16
C PRO A 89 37.27 3.36 51.56
N GLY A 90 36.38 2.36 51.59
CA GLY A 90 36.08 1.53 52.77
C GLY A 90 34.69 1.77 53.39
N ALA A 91 34.06 0.80 54.06
CA ALA A 91 34.40 -0.62 54.24
C ALA A 91 33.13 -1.46 54.50
N ALA A 92 33.22 -2.80 54.40
CA ALA A 92 32.17 -3.75 54.78
C ALA A 92 32.24 -4.09 56.30
N PRO A 93 31.22 -4.71 56.97
CA PRO A 93 30.80 -6.10 56.69
C PRO A 93 29.28 -6.40 56.89
N ALA A 94 28.91 -7.70 56.79
CA ALA A 94 27.61 -8.31 57.14
C ALA A 94 27.63 -8.85 58.62
N PRO A 95 26.81 -9.82 59.15
CA PRO A 95 25.86 -10.79 58.54
C PRO A 95 24.57 -11.22 59.34
N ALA A 96 23.79 -12.17 58.76
CA ALA A 96 22.94 -13.22 59.41
C ALA A 96 21.64 -12.82 60.18
N ALA A 97 20.65 -13.69 60.53
CA ALA A 97 20.54 -15.18 60.47
C ALA A 97 19.07 -15.74 60.44
N ALA A 98 18.90 -17.03 60.07
CA ALA A 98 17.89 -18.08 60.47
C ALA A 98 16.36 -17.81 60.39
N GLU A 99 15.48 -18.63 59.75
CA GLU A 99 15.04 -20.06 59.93
C GLU A 99 14.01 -20.30 61.09
N PRO A 100 13.16 -21.38 61.15
CA PRO A 100 13.15 -22.69 60.43
C PRO A 100 11.74 -23.17 59.87
N PRO A 101 11.56 -24.43 59.37
CA PRO A 101 10.32 -24.93 58.71
C PRO A 101 9.60 -26.15 59.38
N PRO A 102 8.44 -26.60 58.84
CA PRO A 102 8.06 -28.03 58.69
C PRO A 102 7.37 -28.32 57.32
N ALA A 103 7.08 -29.55 56.83
CA ALA A 103 7.52 -30.95 57.06
C ALA A 103 7.17 -31.78 55.77
N VAL A 104 7.35 -33.11 55.74
CA VAL A 104 7.53 -33.89 54.49
C VAL A 104 6.51 -35.04 54.24
N GLU A 105 6.15 -35.22 52.96
CA GLU A 105 5.73 -36.49 52.28
C GLU A 105 4.39 -37.17 52.67
N PRO A 106 3.85 -38.19 51.93
CA PRO A 106 4.49 -39.23 51.10
C PRO A 106 4.20 -39.26 49.59
N ALA A 107 5.04 -40.01 48.85
CA ALA A 107 5.01 -40.19 47.40
C ALA A 107 3.86 -41.04 46.81
N ALA A 108 3.67 -40.90 45.48
CA ALA A 108 2.96 -41.82 44.60
C ALA A 108 3.84 -42.22 43.40
N ALA A 109 3.67 -43.44 42.89
CA ALA A 109 4.61 -44.04 41.93
C ALA A 109 4.50 -43.47 40.49
N PRO A 110 5.60 -43.43 39.71
CA PRO A 110 5.58 -42.96 38.33
C PRO A 110 4.91 -43.98 37.40
N VAL A 111 3.88 -43.53 36.67
CA VAL A 111 3.37 -44.25 35.49
C VAL A 111 4.36 -44.08 34.32
N PRO A 112 4.57 -45.11 33.47
CA PRO A 112 5.48 -45.00 32.35
C PRO A 112 4.96 -44.00 31.32
N ALA A 113 5.73 -42.95 31.05
CA ALA A 113 5.42 -42.01 30.00
C ALA A 113 5.48 -42.72 28.63
N ALA A 114 4.32 -42.99 28.04
CA ALA A 114 4.24 -43.47 26.67
C ALA A 114 4.88 -42.42 25.75
N ALA A 115 5.99 -42.80 25.10
CA ALA A 115 6.72 -41.93 24.19
C ALA A 115 5.87 -41.71 22.92
N ALA A 116 4.96 -40.74 22.98
CA ALA A 116 4.25 -40.23 21.83
C ALA A 116 5.29 -39.65 20.87
N SER A 117 5.65 -40.44 19.86
CA SER A 117 6.52 -40.00 18.78
C SER A 117 5.81 -38.85 18.07
N ALA A 118 6.23 -37.63 18.37
CA ALA A 118 5.78 -36.44 17.68
C ALA A 118 6.34 -36.51 16.26
N ALA A 119 5.58 -37.15 15.37
CA ALA A 119 5.89 -37.21 13.95
C ALA A 119 6.08 -35.77 13.46
N ALA A 120 7.32 -35.41 13.15
CA ALA A 120 7.66 -34.07 12.71
C ALA A 120 6.82 -33.76 11.48
N ALA A 121 5.95 -32.75 11.58
CA ALA A 121 5.20 -32.28 10.43
C ALA A 121 6.20 -31.95 9.31
N PRO A 122 5.96 -32.40 8.07
CA PRO A 122 6.88 -32.10 6.98
C PRO A 122 7.03 -30.57 6.87
N PRO A 123 8.25 -30.06 6.63
CA PRO A 123 8.48 -28.63 6.53
C PRO A 123 7.53 -28.04 5.47
N PRO A 124 6.90 -26.88 5.73
CA PRO A 124 5.96 -26.30 4.79
C PRO A 124 6.64 -26.09 3.44
N VAL A 125 6.12 -26.75 2.40
CA VAL A 125 6.65 -26.62 1.04
C VAL A 125 6.47 -25.17 0.63
N ALA A 126 7.58 -24.47 0.43
CA ALA A 126 7.58 -23.06 0.02
C ALA A 126 6.97 -22.95 -1.39
N VAL A 127 5.69 -22.57 -1.45
CA VAL A 127 4.98 -22.38 -2.71
C VAL A 127 5.57 -21.17 -3.41
N GLN A 128 6.15 -21.38 -4.60
CA GLN A 128 6.73 -20.31 -5.40
C GLN A 128 5.64 -19.64 -6.23
N ALA A 129 5.70 -18.31 -6.32
CA ALA A 129 4.75 -17.51 -7.08
C ALA A 129 4.74 -17.87 -8.58
N VAL A 130 3.55 -18.13 -9.11
CA VAL A 130 3.27 -18.41 -10.51
C VAL A 130 3.19 -17.08 -11.27
N ILE A 131 4.25 -16.74 -12.00
CA ILE A 131 4.30 -15.53 -12.81
C ILE A 131 3.64 -15.76 -14.17
N PRO A 132 2.75 -14.87 -14.65
CA PRO A 132 2.22 -14.95 -16.02
C PRO A 132 3.33 -14.87 -17.07
N GLY A 133 3.25 -15.71 -18.10
CA GLY A 133 4.09 -15.58 -19.29
C GLY A 133 3.94 -14.22 -19.96
N SER A 134 5.04 -13.71 -20.52
CA SER A 134 5.11 -12.44 -21.25
C SER A 134 4.02 -12.29 -22.32
N LEU A 135 3.23 -11.21 -22.26
CA LEU A 135 2.04 -10.98 -23.10
C LEU A 135 1.82 -9.48 -23.33
N ARG A 136 1.40 -9.09 -24.54
CA ARG A 136 0.94 -7.73 -24.87
C ARG A 136 -0.59 -7.71 -24.95
N LEU A 137 -1.26 -7.01 -24.02
CA LEU A 137 -2.71 -6.82 -24.03
C LEU A 137 -3.06 -5.44 -24.61
N LYS A 138 -4.00 -5.41 -25.55
CA LYS A 138 -4.53 -4.18 -26.15
C LYS A 138 -5.91 -3.88 -25.58
N TYR A 139 -6.19 -2.60 -25.33
CA TYR A 139 -7.45 -2.13 -24.74
C TYR A 139 -8.13 -1.06 -25.60
N THR A 140 -9.43 -0.95 -25.42
CA THR A 140 -10.20 0.28 -25.63
C THR A 140 -10.64 0.82 -24.28
N LEU A 141 -10.63 2.14 -24.12
CA LEU A 141 -11.14 2.81 -22.92
C LEU A 141 -12.33 3.66 -23.31
N ARG A 142 -13.38 3.63 -22.49
CA ARG A 142 -14.54 4.52 -22.57
C ARG A 142 -14.77 5.16 -21.21
N GLY A 143 -15.09 6.44 -21.18
CA GLY A 143 -15.40 7.14 -19.94
C GLY A 143 -16.40 8.26 -20.11
N GLU A 144 -16.81 8.81 -18.97
CA GLU A 144 -17.70 9.95 -18.86
C GLU A 144 -17.15 10.95 -17.85
N LEU A 145 -17.17 12.23 -18.22
CA LEU A 145 -16.96 13.38 -17.34
C LEU A 145 -18.19 14.25 -17.41
N SER A 146 -18.92 14.48 -16.31
CA SER A 146 -19.93 15.54 -16.23
C SER A 146 -20.88 15.56 -17.45
N SER A 147 -21.37 14.37 -17.84
CA SER A 147 -22.19 14.12 -19.04
C SER A 147 -21.52 14.33 -20.41
N LEU A 148 -20.19 14.26 -20.47
CA LEU A 148 -19.39 14.32 -21.70
C LEU A 148 -18.54 13.06 -21.85
N SER A 149 -18.94 12.19 -22.78
CA SER A 149 -18.27 10.92 -23.06
C SER A 149 -16.94 11.11 -23.80
N TYR A 150 -15.97 10.24 -23.52
CA TYR A 150 -14.68 10.19 -24.21
C TYR A 150 -14.20 8.76 -24.45
N GLN A 151 -13.26 8.60 -25.39
CA GLN A 151 -12.67 7.32 -25.77
C GLN A 151 -11.16 7.44 -25.89
N ALA A 152 -10.46 6.37 -25.55
CA ALA A 152 -9.01 6.25 -25.72
C ALA A 152 -8.59 4.81 -26.07
N SER A 153 -7.35 4.66 -26.49
CA SER A 153 -6.69 3.36 -26.65
C SER A 153 -5.71 3.12 -25.52
N GLY A 154 -5.50 1.86 -25.16
CA GLY A 154 -4.44 1.48 -24.22
C GLY A 154 -3.73 0.21 -24.63
N GLU A 155 -2.54 0.01 -24.06
CA GLU A 155 -1.73 -1.20 -24.24
C GLU A 155 -0.95 -1.49 -22.95
N LEU A 156 -1.00 -2.74 -22.49
CA LEU A 156 -0.14 -3.28 -21.44
C LEU A 156 0.84 -4.25 -22.08
N LEU A 157 2.11 -3.89 -22.10
CA LEU A 157 3.20 -4.81 -22.35
C LEU A 157 3.63 -5.41 -21.02
N TRP A 158 3.49 -6.73 -20.87
CA TRP A 158 4.08 -7.51 -19.78
C TRP A 158 5.18 -8.40 -20.34
N ALA A 159 6.40 -8.30 -19.80
CA ALA A 159 7.54 -9.09 -20.25
C ALA A 159 8.46 -9.48 -19.08
N HIS A 160 9.03 -10.68 -19.13
CA HIS A 160 10.03 -11.14 -18.18
C HIS A 160 10.99 -12.19 -18.79
N ASP A 161 12.19 -12.29 -18.23
CA ASP A 161 13.15 -13.38 -18.51
C ASP A 161 13.09 -14.53 -17.48
N GLY A 162 12.33 -14.35 -16.39
CA GLY A 162 12.21 -15.28 -15.26
C GLY A 162 13.00 -14.85 -14.01
N GLN A 163 13.90 -13.89 -14.12
CA GLN A 163 14.65 -13.24 -13.03
C GLN A 163 14.30 -11.75 -12.90
N ASN A 164 14.03 -11.09 -14.02
CA ASN A 164 13.70 -9.67 -14.16
C ASN A 164 12.39 -9.53 -14.94
N TYR A 165 11.65 -8.44 -14.68
CA TYR A 165 10.43 -8.10 -15.41
C TYR A 165 10.39 -6.63 -15.83
N GLU A 166 9.65 -6.35 -16.90
CA GLU A 166 9.16 -5.03 -17.32
C GLU A 166 7.64 -5.09 -17.53
N ALA A 167 6.92 -4.15 -16.94
CA ALA A 167 5.51 -3.89 -17.20
C ALA A 167 5.37 -2.43 -17.68
N ARG A 168 4.78 -2.22 -18.86
CA ARG A 168 4.51 -0.89 -19.41
C ARG A 168 3.03 -0.78 -19.76
N MET A 169 2.32 0.12 -19.08
CA MET A 169 0.95 0.52 -19.42
C MET A 169 0.98 1.88 -20.11
N GLU A 170 0.57 1.93 -21.37
CA GLU A 170 0.35 3.17 -22.11
C GLU A 170 -1.15 3.37 -22.36
N VAL A 171 -1.65 4.58 -22.09
CA VAL A 171 -3.05 4.98 -22.32
C VAL A 171 -3.07 6.35 -22.98
N GLY A 172 -3.69 6.47 -24.15
CA GLY A 172 -3.69 7.73 -24.90
C GLY A 172 -4.73 7.82 -26.00
N ALA A 173 -4.87 9.02 -26.55
CA ALA A 173 -5.80 9.34 -27.62
C ALA A 173 -5.17 10.31 -28.63
N PHE A 174 -5.60 10.21 -29.89
CA PHE A 174 -5.06 11.00 -30.99
C PHE A 174 -5.19 12.51 -30.72
N LEU A 175 -4.11 13.26 -30.95
CA LEU A 175 -3.92 14.69 -30.63
C LEU A 175 -4.03 15.09 -29.13
N LEU A 176 -4.37 14.17 -28.23
CA LEU A 176 -4.50 14.42 -26.79
C LEU A 176 -3.28 13.95 -25.97
N GLY A 177 -2.43 13.11 -26.56
CA GLY A 177 -1.23 12.55 -25.93
C GLY A 177 -1.49 11.22 -25.22
N SER A 178 -0.52 10.76 -24.42
CA SER A 178 -0.62 9.54 -23.63
C SER A 178 -0.04 9.71 -22.21
N ARG A 179 -0.53 8.88 -21.28
CA ARG A 179 0.17 8.49 -20.05
C ARG A 179 0.97 7.23 -20.34
N VAL A 180 2.18 7.13 -19.81
CA VAL A 180 2.97 5.89 -19.77
C VAL A 180 3.37 5.61 -18.32
N GLN A 181 2.86 4.53 -17.74
CA GLN A 181 3.42 3.92 -16.54
C GLN A 181 4.41 2.82 -16.95
N HIS A 182 5.54 2.72 -16.25
CA HIS A 182 6.55 1.69 -16.44
C HIS A 182 7.01 1.18 -15.06
N SER A 183 6.76 -0.09 -14.76
CA SER A 183 7.33 -0.82 -13.63
C SER A 183 8.43 -1.75 -14.12
N ARG A 184 9.57 -1.79 -13.43
CA ARG A 184 10.59 -2.81 -13.66
C ARG A 184 11.22 -3.29 -12.36
N GLY A 185 11.52 -4.57 -12.29
CA GLY A 185 12.01 -5.19 -11.07
C GLY A 185 12.46 -6.63 -11.27
N ARG A 186 12.53 -7.37 -10.17
CA ARG A 186 12.90 -8.79 -10.12
C ARG A 186 11.68 -9.68 -9.92
N ILE A 187 11.83 -10.93 -10.34
CA ILE A 187 10.98 -12.05 -9.92
C ILE A 187 11.67 -12.74 -8.75
N THR A 188 10.89 -13.10 -7.73
CA THR A 188 11.33 -13.77 -6.51
C THR A 188 10.36 -14.92 -6.18
N PRO A 189 10.70 -15.84 -5.26
CA PRO A 189 9.77 -16.88 -4.83
C PRO A 189 8.43 -16.35 -4.27
N ALA A 190 8.40 -15.12 -3.74
CA ALA A 190 7.19 -14.45 -3.26
C ALA A 190 6.42 -13.66 -4.35
N GLY A 191 6.95 -13.62 -5.57
CA GLY A 191 6.41 -12.86 -6.69
C GLY A 191 7.26 -11.65 -7.07
N LEU A 192 6.61 -10.56 -7.47
CA LEU A 192 7.29 -9.39 -8.02
C LEU A 192 7.95 -8.53 -6.94
N GLN A 193 9.20 -8.14 -7.19
CA GLN A 193 9.96 -7.19 -6.38
C GLN A 193 10.32 -5.98 -7.26
N PRO A 194 9.53 -4.89 -7.23
CA PRO A 194 9.85 -3.67 -7.98
C PRO A 194 11.19 -3.07 -7.57
N LEU A 195 11.91 -2.53 -8.56
CA LEU A 195 13.14 -1.75 -8.37
C LEU A 195 12.96 -0.29 -8.82
N ARG A 196 12.12 -0.07 -9.84
CA ARG A 196 11.73 1.27 -10.32
C ARG A 196 10.31 1.27 -10.83
N PHE A 197 9.53 2.22 -10.34
CA PHE A 197 8.31 2.69 -10.98
C PHE A 197 8.53 4.05 -11.63
N ALA A 198 7.96 4.27 -12.80
CA ALA A 198 7.92 5.56 -13.47
C ALA A 198 6.53 5.85 -14.02
N ASP A 199 6.11 7.12 -13.95
CA ASP A 199 4.87 7.64 -14.51
C ASP A 199 5.14 8.91 -15.32
N ARG A 200 4.77 8.87 -16.61
CA ARG A 200 5.00 9.94 -17.59
C ARG A 200 3.67 10.42 -18.16
N VAL A 201 3.47 11.73 -18.17
CA VAL A 201 2.38 12.40 -18.91
C VAL A 201 2.93 13.55 -19.76
N ARG A 202 3.69 14.44 -19.13
CA ARG A 202 4.46 15.52 -19.77
C ARG A 202 5.91 15.58 -19.27
N GLN A 203 6.15 15.01 -18.10
CA GLN A 203 7.41 14.89 -17.39
C GLN A 203 7.42 13.51 -16.74
N ASP A 204 8.61 12.95 -16.50
CA ASP A 204 8.79 11.65 -15.86
C ASP A 204 8.86 11.82 -14.35
N ARG A 205 7.95 11.17 -13.64
CA ARG A 205 8.00 11.00 -12.19
C ARG A 205 8.41 9.58 -11.86
N VAL A 206 9.14 9.37 -10.77
CA VAL A 206 9.80 8.10 -10.46
C VAL A 206 9.71 7.78 -8.96
N ALA A 207 9.48 6.52 -8.64
CA ALA A 207 9.82 5.92 -7.35
C ALA A 207 10.91 4.84 -7.56
N GLU A 208 12.02 4.95 -6.84
CA GLU A 208 13.12 3.99 -6.84
C GLU A 208 13.10 3.19 -5.53
N PHE A 209 13.03 1.86 -5.63
CA PHE A 209 12.88 0.96 -4.49
C PHE A 209 14.27 0.41 -4.12
N ASP A 210 14.89 0.98 -3.09
CA ASP A 210 16.20 0.55 -2.61
C ASP A 210 16.02 -0.55 -1.54
N HIS A 211 16.02 -1.79 -2.00
CA HIS A 211 15.94 -2.98 -1.13
C HIS A 211 17.21 -3.19 -0.27
N ALA A 212 18.35 -2.57 -0.62
CA ALA A 212 19.57 -2.67 0.19
C ALA A 212 19.56 -1.66 1.35
N GLN A 213 18.95 -0.48 1.15
CA GLN A 213 18.79 0.56 2.17
C GLN A 213 17.40 0.54 2.84
N GLN A 214 16.52 -0.39 2.45
CA GLN A 214 15.14 -0.54 2.93
C GLN A 214 14.31 0.76 2.86
N GLN A 215 14.47 1.51 1.76
CA GLN A 215 13.79 2.79 1.54
C GLN A 215 13.32 2.97 0.09
N ILE A 216 12.39 3.90 -0.11
CA ILE A 216 11.89 4.30 -1.42
C ILE A 216 12.19 5.79 -1.63
N ARG A 217 12.77 6.14 -2.78
CA ARG A 217 13.22 7.50 -3.14
C ARG A 217 12.42 8.03 -4.32
N PHE A 218 12.04 9.31 -4.29
CA PHE A 218 11.17 9.93 -5.31
C PHE A 218 11.88 11.01 -6.13
N SER A 219 11.60 11.10 -7.44
CA SER A 219 12.24 12.09 -8.32
C SER A 219 11.88 13.55 -8.00
N GLU A 220 10.72 13.79 -7.38
CA GLU A 220 10.25 15.13 -6.98
C GLU A 220 10.99 15.69 -5.75
N GLY A 221 12.02 14.99 -5.23
CA GLY A 221 12.80 15.43 -4.07
C GLY A 221 12.08 15.29 -2.72
N ALA A 222 10.95 14.57 -2.69
CA ALA A 222 10.27 14.22 -1.45
C ALA A 222 11.19 13.37 -0.55
N PRO A 223 11.09 13.47 0.80
CA PRO A 223 11.87 12.65 1.72
C PRO A 223 11.71 11.15 1.43
N PRO A 224 12.79 10.35 1.54
CA PRO A 224 12.66 8.90 1.42
C PRO A 224 11.71 8.33 2.47
N VAL A 225 10.92 7.33 2.09
CA VAL A 225 10.05 6.59 3.02
C VAL A 225 10.61 5.18 3.24
N ALA A 226 10.30 4.57 4.39
CA ALA A 226 10.64 3.17 4.63
C ALA A 226 9.95 2.27 3.58
N LEU A 227 10.67 1.26 3.10
CA LEU A 227 10.17 0.26 2.17
C LEU A 227 9.37 -0.80 2.92
N PRO A 228 8.05 -0.96 2.68
CA PRO A 228 7.29 -2.05 3.27
C PRO A 228 7.72 -3.42 2.71
N PRO A 229 7.55 -4.52 3.47
CA PRO A 229 7.67 -5.86 2.91
C PRO A 229 6.64 -6.06 1.78
N ASP A 230 7.02 -6.84 0.77
CA ASP A 230 6.21 -7.18 -0.41
C ASP A 230 5.62 -5.99 -1.19
N ALA A 231 6.17 -4.78 -0.97
CA ALA A 231 5.67 -3.55 -1.57
C ALA A 231 5.72 -3.57 -3.10
N GLN A 232 4.56 -3.38 -3.70
CA GLN A 232 4.37 -3.24 -5.13
C GLN A 232 4.40 -1.76 -5.53
N ASP A 233 4.47 -1.50 -6.83
CA ASP A 233 4.11 -0.21 -7.39
C ASP A 233 2.71 -0.25 -8.05
N GLN A 234 2.25 0.91 -8.49
CA GLN A 234 0.90 1.12 -9.03
C GLN A 234 0.54 0.27 -10.26
N LEU A 235 1.53 -0.34 -10.94
CA LEU A 235 1.32 -1.15 -12.14
C LEU A 235 1.61 -2.64 -11.87
N SER A 236 2.71 -2.94 -11.17
CA SER A 236 3.06 -4.30 -10.74
C SER A 236 2.01 -4.92 -9.81
N VAL A 237 1.30 -4.11 -8.99
CA VAL A 237 0.24 -4.60 -8.09
C VAL A 237 -0.84 -5.43 -8.80
N PHE A 238 -1.23 -5.07 -10.04
CA PHE A 238 -2.22 -5.84 -10.80
C PHE A 238 -1.70 -7.22 -11.21
N VAL A 239 -0.41 -7.31 -11.57
CA VAL A 239 0.24 -8.57 -11.98
C VAL A 239 0.55 -9.42 -10.75
N GLN A 240 0.95 -8.82 -9.62
CA GLN A 240 1.16 -9.52 -8.36
C GLN A 240 -0.14 -10.10 -7.79
N LEU A 241 -1.29 -9.41 -7.95
CA LEU A 241 -2.60 -9.96 -7.58
C LEU A 241 -2.93 -11.22 -8.43
N GLY A 242 -2.74 -11.16 -9.75
CA GLY A 242 -2.92 -12.33 -10.63
C GLY A 242 -1.97 -13.48 -10.29
N SER A 243 -0.70 -13.16 -10.01
CA SER A 243 0.32 -14.11 -9.55
C SER A 243 -0.13 -14.83 -8.26
N LEU A 244 -0.42 -14.09 -7.19
CA LEU A 244 -0.88 -14.66 -5.90
C LEU A 244 -2.11 -15.56 -6.08
N ILE A 245 -3.14 -15.07 -6.77
CA ILE A 245 -4.39 -15.79 -6.99
C ILE A 245 -4.16 -17.07 -7.81
N SER A 246 -3.36 -17.01 -8.88
CA SER A 246 -3.03 -18.18 -9.70
C SER A 246 -2.15 -19.21 -9.00
N THR A 247 -1.34 -18.76 -8.03
CA THR A 247 -0.42 -19.61 -7.25
C THR A 247 -1.19 -20.50 -6.27
N THR A 248 -2.21 -19.95 -5.60
CA THR A 248 -3.03 -20.71 -4.63
C THR A 248 -4.51 -20.31 -4.65
N PRO A 249 -5.28 -20.62 -5.72
CA PRO A 249 -6.67 -20.17 -5.87
C PRO A 249 -7.59 -20.52 -4.68
N GLN A 250 -7.34 -21.67 -4.04
CA GLN A 250 -8.08 -22.16 -2.87
C GLN A 250 -7.96 -21.27 -1.61
N HIS A 251 -6.97 -20.38 -1.55
CA HIS A 251 -6.83 -19.38 -0.46
C HIS A 251 -7.59 -18.07 -0.76
N TYR A 252 -8.19 -17.94 -1.95
CA TYR A 252 -8.88 -16.72 -2.39
C TYR A 252 -10.36 -16.96 -2.77
N PRO A 253 -11.18 -17.60 -1.90
CA PRO A 253 -12.62 -17.68 -2.12
C PRO A 253 -13.28 -16.29 -2.08
N ARG A 254 -14.52 -16.21 -2.58
CA ARG A 254 -15.36 -15.00 -2.54
C ARG A 254 -15.42 -14.41 -1.13
N GLY A 255 -15.22 -13.10 -1.03
CA GLY A 255 -15.16 -12.34 0.24
C GLY A 255 -13.76 -12.23 0.84
N THR A 256 -12.75 -12.94 0.32
CA THR A 256 -11.36 -12.79 0.79
C THR A 256 -10.84 -11.39 0.49
N ALA A 257 -10.30 -10.72 1.50
CA ALA A 257 -9.56 -9.48 1.35
C ALA A 257 -8.07 -9.77 1.13
N ILE A 258 -7.47 -9.15 0.12
CA ILE A 258 -6.04 -9.20 -0.18
C ILE A 258 -5.49 -7.79 -0.01
N THR A 259 -4.57 -7.59 0.93
CA THR A 259 -3.95 -6.28 1.19
C THR A 259 -2.49 -6.31 0.78
N LEU A 260 -2.12 -5.42 -0.14
CA LEU A 260 -0.74 -5.16 -0.56
C LEU A 260 -0.37 -3.71 -0.27
N PRO A 261 0.88 -3.40 0.14
CA PRO A 261 1.41 -2.05 0.04
C PRO A 261 1.65 -1.72 -1.44
N ALA A 262 1.06 -0.64 -1.95
CA ALA A 262 1.31 -0.15 -3.31
C ALA A 262 1.92 1.24 -3.25
N VAL A 263 2.90 1.55 -4.10
CA VAL A 263 3.63 2.82 -4.02
C VAL A 263 3.61 3.55 -5.36
N GLY A 264 3.15 4.79 -5.30
CA GLY A 264 3.11 5.73 -6.42
C GLY A 264 4.19 6.79 -6.38
N VAL A 265 4.25 7.60 -7.43
CA VAL A 265 5.21 8.69 -7.58
C VAL A 265 5.03 9.85 -6.58
N TYR A 266 3.98 9.82 -5.76
CA TYR A 266 3.75 10.79 -4.67
C TYR A 266 3.80 10.16 -3.27
N GLY A 267 3.96 8.84 -3.13
CA GLY A 267 4.05 8.15 -1.83
C GLY A 267 3.39 6.76 -1.78
N PRO A 268 3.44 6.10 -0.61
CA PRO A 268 2.87 4.78 -0.38
C PRO A 268 1.38 4.80 -0.03
N GLU A 269 0.67 3.72 -0.37
CA GLU A 269 -0.77 3.54 -0.20
C GLU A 269 -1.12 2.11 0.24
N SER A 270 -2.29 1.95 0.86
CA SER A 270 -2.85 0.63 1.16
C SER A 270 -3.77 0.16 0.03
N TRP A 271 -3.40 -0.98 -0.56
CA TRP A 271 -4.16 -1.64 -1.62
C TRP A 271 -4.85 -2.90 -1.09
N SER A 272 -5.98 -2.67 -0.39
CA SER A 272 -6.90 -3.73 -0.01
C SER A 272 -7.96 -3.95 -1.09
N VAL A 273 -7.95 -5.12 -1.72
CA VAL A 273 -8.97 -5.57 -2.68
C VAL A 273 -9.78 -6.74 -2.09
N VAL A 274 -11.02 -6.94 -2.52
CA VAL A 274 -11.89 -8.05 -2.11
C VAL A 274 -12.22 -8.90 -3.32
N VAL A 275 -12.17 -10.22 -3.18
CA VAL A 275 -12.58 -11.18 -4.22
C VAL A 275 -14.11 -11.19 -4.33
N GLU A 276 -14.66 -10.70 -5.44
CA GLU A 276 -16.11 -10.66 -5.69
C GLU A 276 -16.66 -11.98 -6.24
N GLY A 277 -15.82 -12.79 -6.88
CA GLY A 277 -16.18 -14.08 -7.47
C GLY A 277 -15.89 -14.17 -8.98
N GLU A 278 -16.19 -15.32 -9.58
CA GLU A 278 -16.05 -15.52 -11.03
C GLU A 278 -17.24 -14.95 -11.80
N GLU A 279 -16.97 -14.31 -12.93
CA GLU A 279 -17.98 -13.95 -13.94
C GLU A 279 -17.43 -14.08 -15.36
N THR A 280 -18.34 -14.26 -16.33
CA THR A 280 -18.00 -14.33 -17.75
C THR A 280 -18.33 -12.98 -18.41
N LEU A 281 -17.31 -12.31 -18.95
CA LEU A 281 -17.46 -11.01 -19.59
C LEU A 281 -17.45 -11.14 -21.12
N GLY A 282 -18.47 -10.58 -21.78
CA GLY A 282 -18.39 -10.22 -23.18
C GLY A 282 -17.56 -8.93 -23.34
N LEU A 283 -16.33 -9.06 -23.82
CA LEU A 283 -15.40 -7.94 -24.03
C LEU A 283 -15.22 -7.65 -25.53
N PRO A 284 -14.70 -6.47 -25.91
CA PRO A 284 -14.42 -6.12 -27.32
C PRO A 284 -13.50 -7.09 -28.07
N GLY A 285 -12.68 -7.89 -27.36
CA GLY A 285 -11.83 -8.94 -27.94
C GLY A 285 -12.48 -10.33 -28.01
N GLY A 286 -13.68 -10.52 -27.45
CA GLY A 286 -14.35 -11.81 -27.30
C GLY A 286 -14.86 -12.05 -25.88
N GLU A 287 -15.45 -13.23 -25.66
CA GLU A 287 -15.90 -13.67 -24.33
C GLU A 287 -14.75 -14.25 -23.51
N LEU A 288 -14.62 -13.86 -22.24
CA LEU A 288 -13.63 -14.41 -21.31
C LEU A 288 -14.28 -14.73 -19.95
N ARG A 289 -13.91 -15.89 -19.39
CA ARG A 289 -14.08 -16.14 -17.95
C ARG A 289 -13.06 -15.31 -17.16
N THR A 290 -13.51 -14.71 -16.08
CA THR A 290 -12.71 -13.81 -15.25
C THR A 290 -13.01 -13.99 -13.77
N LEU A 291 -12.03 -13.69 -12.91
CA LEU A 291 -12.27 -13.43 -11.50
C LEU A 291 -12.35 -11.91 -11.29
N LYS A 292 -13.43 -11.42 -10.68
CA LYS A 292 -13.57 -10.02 -10.30
C LYS A 292 -13.00 -9.77 -8.91
N LEU A 293 -12.24 -8.68 -8.80
CA LEU A 293 -11.81 -8.06 -7.56
C LEU A 293 -12.43 -6.66 -7.47
N SER A 294 -12.76 -6.18 -6.26
CA SER A 294 -13.17 -4.79 -6.04
C SER A 294 -12.33 -4.09 -4.96
N ARG A 295 -12.17 -2.78 -5.07
CA ARG A 295 -11.58 -1.90 -4.05
C ARG A 295 -12.59 -0.79 -3.76
N ALA A 296 -13.13 -0.79 -2.55
CA ALA A 296 -13.94 0.32 -2.07
C ALA A 296 -13.07 1.58 -1.89
N PRO A 297 -13.61 2.79 -2.12
CA PRO A 297 -12.91 4.02 -1.80
C PRO A 297 -12.72 4.14 -0.28
N THR A 298 -11.53 4.57 0.14
CA THR A 298 -11.21 4.80 1.57
C THR A 298 -11.51 6.23 2.02
N ARG A 299 -11.74 7.14 1.06
CA ARG A 299 -11.99 8.57 1.22
C ARG A 299 -12.88 9.05 0.07
N ALA A 300 -13.62 10.14 0.27
CA ALA A 300 -14.65 10.61 -0.68
C ALA A 300 -14.14 11.01 -2.08
N ASP A 301 -12.87 11.40 -2.22
CA ASP A 301 -12.22 11.74 -3.49
C ASP A 301 -11.53 10.55 -4.18
N GLU A 302 -11.66 9.35 -3.63
CA GLU A 302 -11.15 8.11 -4.24
C GLU A 302 -12.25 7.44 -5.07
N PRO A 303 -11.96 6.91 -6.29
CA PRO A 303 -12.92 6.09 -7.01
C PRO A 303 -13.00 4.69 -6.40
N ARG A 304 -14.16 4.05 -6.55
CA ARG A 304 -14.23 2.59 -6.52
C ARG A 304 -13.43 2.05 -7.71
N ALA A 305 -12.58 1.06 -7.46
CA ALA A 305 -11.95 0.29 -8.54
C ALA A 305 -12.56 -1.11 -8.61
N GLU A 306 -12.73 -1.62 -9.83
CA GLU A 306 -13.13 -2.99 -10.13
C GLU A 306 -12.15 -3.55 -11.17
N ILE A 307 -11.63 -4.75 -10.93
CA ILE A 307 -10.53 -5.35 -11.69
C ILE A 307 -10.95 -6.76 -12.06
N TRP A 308 -10.82 -7.14 -13.33
CA TRP A 308 -11.14 -8.50 -13.79
C TRP A 308 -9.88 -9.16 -14.35
N LEU A 309 -9.52 -10.29 -13.76
CA LEU A 309 -8.34 -11.08 -14.13
C LEU A 309 -8.80 -12.31 -14.91
N ALA A 310 -8.23 -12.58 -16.10
CA ALA A 310 -8.64 -13.72 -16.93
C ALA A 310 -7.63 -14.88 -16.85
N PRO A 311 -7.99 -16.06 -16.33
CA PRO A 311 -7.08 -17.22 -16.28
C PRO A 311 -6.51 -17.60 -17.65
N ALA A 312 -7.33 -17.47 -18.71
CA ALA A 312 -6.95 -17.74 -20.10
C ALA A 312 -5.84 -16.81 -20.64
N LEU A 313 -5.63 -15.64 -20.03
CA LEU A 313 -4.55 -14.70 -20.34
C LEU A 313 -3.58 -14.54 -19.15
N GLY A 314 -3.31 -15.64 -18.44
CA GLY A 314 -2.34 -15.69 -17.35
C GLY A 314 -2.75 -14.93 -16.08
N TRP A 315 -4.06 -14.69 -15.87
CA TRP A 315 -4.58 -13.84 -14.80
C TRP A 315 -4.15 -12.36 -14.89
N LEU A 316 -3.72 -11.91 -16.07
CA LEU A 316 -3.51 -10.48 -16.34
C LEU A 316 -4.85 -9.72 -16.39
N PRO A 317 -4.88 -8.41 -16.09
CA PRO A 317 -6.11 -7.63 -16.03
C PRO A 317 -6.71 -7.41 -17.41
N VAL A 318 -7.87 -8.01 -17.69
CA VAL A 318 -8.61 -7.83 -18.96
C VAL A 318 -9.65 -6.72 -18.92
N ARG A 319 -10.00 -6.28 -17.71
CA ARG A 319 -10.82 -5.08 -17.51
C ARG A 319 -10.40 -4.37 -16.22
N ILE A 320 -10.34 -3.04 -16.28
CA ILE A 320 -10.22 -2.17 -15.10
C ILE A 320 -11.27 -1.08 -15.23
N ARG A 321 -12.21 -1.03 -14.28
CA ARG A 321 -13.20 0.05 -14.17
C ARG A 321 -12.88 0.90 -12.95
N LEU A 322 -12.84 2.22 -13.14
CA LEU A 322 -12.84 3.20 -12.06
C LEU A 322 -14.19 3.92 -12.08
N SER A 323 -14.80 4.20 -10.93
CA SER A 323 -16.06 4.96 -10.85
C SER A 323 -16.15 5.80 -9.58
N GLN A 324 -16.49 7.08 -9.74
CA GLN A 324 -16.69 8.05 -8.65
C GLN A 324 -18.15 8.10 -8.21
N GLU A 325 -18.42 8.66 -7.02
CA GLU A 325 -19.78 8.81 -6.47
C GLU A 325 -20.68 9.73 -7.31
N ASN A 326 -20.10 10.65 -8.08
CA ASN A 326 -20.83 11.55 -8.99
C ASN A 326 -21.26 10.90 -10.32
N GLY A 327 -20.92 9.62 -10.54
CA GLY A 327 -21.20 8.88 -11.77
C GLY A 327 -20.11 8.93 -12.84
N ASP A 328 -19.10 9.82 -12.72
CA ASP A 328 -17.95 9.83 -13.63
C ASP A 328 -17.20 8.49 -13.55
N PHE A 329 -16.83 7.93 -14.70
CA PHE A 329 -16.18 6.62 -14.75
C PHE A 329 -15.16 6.52 -15.89
N ILE A 330 -14.30 5.51 -15.81
CA ILE A 330 -13.71 4.89 -17.00
C ILE A 330 -13.82 3.38 -16.92
N ASP A 331 -13.91 2.77 -18.08
CA ASP A 331 -13.92 1.33 -18.28
C ASP A 331 -12.86 1.00 -19.34
N GLN A 332 -11.70 0.50 -18.89
CA GLN A 332 -10.66 -0.06 -19.74
C GLN A 332 -11.01 -1.52 -20.02
N GLN A 333 -11.29 -1.86 -21.27
CA GLN A 333 -11.71 -3.20 -21.70
C GLN A 333 -10.74 -3.78 -22.73
N TRP A 334 -10.34 -5.04 -22.53
CA TRP A 334 -9.49 -5.80 -23.46
C TRP A 334 -10.15 -5.98 -24.83
N ARG A 335 -9.37 -5.73 -25.90
CA ARG A 335 -9.79 -5.83 -27.31
C ARG A 335 -8.93 -6.79 -28.14
N GLY A 336 -8.10 -7.60 -27.49
CA GLY A 336 -7.16 -8.51 -28.14
C GLY A 336 -5.79 -8.51 -27.46
N SER A 337 -5.01 -9.55 -27.72
CA SER A 337 -3.67 -9.74 -27.17
C SER A 337 -2.77 -10.49 -28.14
N GLU A 338 -1.47 -10.27 -28.04
CA GLU A 338 -0.44 -10.85 -28.90
C GLU A 338 0.85 -11.12 -28.12
N THR A 339 1.73 -11.93 -28.70
CA THR A 339 3.09 -12.10 -28.19
C THR A 339 3.82 -10.74 -28.17
N PRO A 340 4.59 -10.42 -27.12
CA PRO A 340 5.36 -9.18 -26.98
C PRO A 340 6.18 -8.76 -28.20
#